data_AF-A0A9X1XSI1-F1
#
_entry.id   AF-A0A9X1XSI1-F1
#
_cell.length_a   1.000
_cell.length_b   1.000
_cell.length_c   1.000
_cell.angle_alpha   90.00
_cell.angle_beta   90.00
_cell.angle_gamma   90.00
#
_symmetry.space_group_name_H-M   'P 1'
#
loop_
_entity.id
_entity.type
_entity.pdbx_description
1 polymer ?
#
loop_
_entity_poly.entity_id
_entity_poly.type
_entity_poly.pdbx_seq_one_letter_code
_entity_poly.pdbx_strand_id
1 'polypeptide(L)'
;MKKNIGIFIVSFLIFSCNNSAKKEQSEGKVIDSLPKIENKSDAKIKTNVDFKIDDIAESTAELGVFPYINPPENYTYGYDKNINKKDIRDFDREYFAVAGKLIPVDGKTFKSTIEKDRSDGKRFNSLLVGKNFEEAILDLGGVNVNNVTVPKSEIERIGNTELIDKHYGFSIDYNLLDAIKTYIIKTKDKEIWIQYYLLNDESGAITILEKNTNKKT
;
A
#
# COMPACT_ATOMS: atom_id res chain seq x y z
N MET A 1 26.31 51.23 28.30
CA MET A 1 27.71 51.20 27.81
C MET A 1 28.37 50.02 28.52
N LYS A 2 28.99 48.99 27.94
CA LYS A 2 29.54 48.71 26.60
C LYS A 2 29.26 47.23 26.26
N LYS A 3 28.96 46.96 24.98
CA LYS A 3 28.86 45.62 24.38
C LYS A 3 30.28 45.11 24.08
N ASN A 4 30.59 43.86 24.41
CA ASN A 4 31.82 43.20 23.94
C ASN A 4 31.46 42.19 22.85
N ILE A 5 31.90 42.53 21.64
CA ILE A 5 31.82 41.73 20.41
C ILE A 5 33.06 40.85 20.36
N GLY A 6 32.87 39.53 20.36
CA GLY A 6 33.94 38.55 20.12
C GLY A 6 33.97 38.19 18.62
N ILE A 7 35.10 38.46 17.98
CA ILE A 7 35.40 38.17 16.58
C ILE A 7 35.77 36.69 16.43
N PHE A 8 35.02 35.94 15.61
CA PHE A 8 35.35 34.58 15.18
C PHE A 8 36.13 34.65 13.86
N ILE A 9 37.37 34.16 13.85
CA ILE A 9 38.16 33.92 12.64
C ILE A 9 38.04 32.42 12.33
N VAL A 10 37.42 32.07 11.20
CA VAL A 10 37.40 30.70 10.67
C VAL A 10 38.22 30.68 9.39
N SER A 11 39.37 30.01 9.45
CA SER A 11 40.27 29.79 8.32
C SER A 11 39.73 28.68 7.41
N PHE A 12 39.68 28.98 6.12
CA PHE A 12 39.45 28.03 5.03
C PHE A 12 40.67 27.11 4.84
N LEU A 13 40.44 25.80 4.72
CA LEU A 13 41.40 24.87 4.13
C LEU A 13 40.69 24.04 3.05
N ILE A 14 41.10 24.30 1.81
CA ILE A 14 40.83 23.55 0.59
C ILE A 14 41.84 22.39 0.51
N PHE A 15 41.36 21.16 0.32
CA PHE A 15 42.19 20.04 -0.12
C PHE A 15 41.71 19.57 -1.51
N SER A 16 42.66 19.52 -2.44
CA SER A 16 42.53 19.15 -3.85
C SER A 16 43.58 18.06 -4.19
N CYS A 17 43.33 17.38 -5.30
CA CYS A 17 44.13 16.39 -6.05
C CYS A 17 44.19 14.96 -5.45
N ASN A 18 43.57 13.96 -6.08
CA ASN A 18 43.82 13.32 -7.37
C ASN A 18 44.97 12.31 -7.32
N ASN A 19 44.66 11.04 -7.51
CA ASN A 19 45.63 10.07 -8.01
C ASN A 19 44.92 8.94 -8.77
N SER A 20 45.24 8.82 -10.06
CA SER A 20 44.95 7.67 -10.91
C SER A 20 46.20 6.80 -11.00
N ALA A 21 46.08 5.49 -10.78
CA ALA A 21 46.69 4.42 -11.58
C ALA A 21 46.67 3.07 -10.82
N LYS A 22 45.96 2.07 -11.35
CA LYS A 22 46.54 0.91 -12.08
C LYS A 22 45.47 -0.16 -12.33
N LYS A 23 45.34 -0.55 -13.61
CA LYS A 23 44.76 -1.83 -14.04
C LYS A 23 45.81 -2.92 -13.83
N GLU A 24 45.38 -4.10 -13.39
CA GLU A 24 45.97 -5.37 -13.81
C GLU A 24 44.87 -6.44 -13.86
N GLN A 25 44.95 -7.26 -14.90
CA GLN A 25 44.03 -8.29 -15.34
C GLN A 25 44.83 -9.59 -15.27
N SER A 26 44.34 -10.63 -14.60
CA SER A 26 44.83 -11.99 -14.82
C SER A 26 43.66 -12.95 -14.92
N GLU A 27 43.55 -13.58 -16.08
CA GLU A 27 42.66 -14.70 -16.38
C GLU A 27 43.03 -15.96 -15.58
N GLY A 28 42.01 -16.74 -15.22
CA GLY A 28 42.11 -18.12 -14.76
C GLY A 28 40.77 -18.84 -14.99
N LYS A 29 40.69 -19.60 -16.08
CA LYS A 29 39.61 -20.56 -16.45
C LYS A 29 39.73 -21.77 -15.48
N VAL A 30 38.68 -22.40 -14.94
CA VAL A 30 37.90 -23.51 -15.55
C VAL A 30 36.67 -23.84 -14.66
N ILE A 31 35.47 -23.72 -15.25
CA ILE A 31 34.31 -24.65 -15.32
C ILE A 31 34.12 -25.71 -14.19
N ASP A 32 32.99 -25.67 -13.47
CA ASP A 32 31.90 -26.68 -13.57
C ASP A 32 30.65 -26.25 -12.76
N SER A 33 29.56 -26.96 -13.00
CA SER A 33 28.17 -26.53 -13.09
C SER A 33 27.35 -26.66 -11.79
N LEU A 34 26.15 -26.03 -11.79
CA LEU A 34 24.91 -26.26 -10.99
C LEU A 34 24.47 -25.04 -10.13
N PRO A 35 23.15 -24.84 -9.92
CA PRO A 35 22.06 -24.82 -10.88
C PRO A 35 21.37 -23.44 -10.91
N LYS A 36 20.74 -23.13 -12.04
CA LYS A 36 19.85 -21.97 -12.23
C LYS A 36 18.64 -22.11 -11.32
N ILE A 37 18.61 -21.36 -10.22
CA ILE A 37 17.38 -21.15 -9.46
C ILE A 37 16.49 -20.27 -10.33
N GLU A 38 15.49 -20.90 -10.95
CA GLU A 38 14.35 -20.19 -11.51
C GLU A 38 13.58 -19.55 -10.35
N ASN A 39 13.85 -18.28 -10.09
CA ASN A 39 12.88 -17.42 -9.41
C ASN A 39 11.66 -17.27 -10.33
N LYS A 40 10.74 -18.23 -10.22
CA LYS A 40 9.33 -18.02 -10.53
C LYS A 40 8.78 -17.06 -9.48
N SER A 41 8.82 -15.77 -9.77
CA SER A 41 7.81 -14.78 -9.39
C SER A 41 8.39 -13.39 -9.62
N ASP A 42 8.47 -13.00 -10.89
CA ASP A 42 8.45 -11.59 -11.27
C ASP A 42 7.68 -11.51 -12.58
N ALA A 43 6.37 -11.71 -12.49
CA ALA A 43 5.48 -11.24 -13.53
C ALA A 43 5.52 -9.71 -13.50
N LYS A 44 6.46 -9.15 -14.25
CA LYS A 44 6.55 -7.75 -14.62
C LYS A 44 5.17 -7.30 -15.08
N ILE A 45 4.45 -6.58 -14.22
CA ILE A 45 3.13 -6.04 -14.55
C ILE A 45 3.32 -5.13 -15.75
N LYS A 46 2.79 -5.57 -16.90
CA LYS A 46 2.71 -4.74 -18.10
C LYS A 46 1.83 -3.54 -17.74
N THR A 47 2.45 -2.37 -17.66
CA THR A 47 1.77 -1.07 -17.53
C THR A 47 1.04 -0.71 -18.82
N ASN A 48 0.13 -1.57 -19.29
CA ASN A 48 -0.85 -1.29 -20.34
C ASN A 48 -1.88 -2.43 -20.54
N VAL A 49 -2.24 -3.15 -19.48
CA VAL A 49 -3.37 -4.09 -19.56
C VAL A 49 -4.57 -3.35 -19.01
N ASP A 50 -5.57 -3.09 -19.85
CA ASP A 50 -6.87 -2.66 -19.38
C ASP A 50 -7.37 -3.71 -18.40
N PHE A 51 -7.41 -3.35 -17.12
CA PHE A 51 -7.89 -4.22 -16.06
C PHE A 51 -9.35 -4.60 -16.33
N LYS A 52 -9.65 -5.90 -16.25
CA LYS A 52 -11.01 -6.43 -16.37
C LYS A 52 -11.33 -7.25 -15.13
N ILE A 53 -12.40 -6.87 -14.45
CA ILE A 53 -12.90 -7.58 -13.27
C ILE A 53 -13.30 -9.04 -13.60
N ASP A 54 -13.63 -9.31 -14.85
CA ASP A 54 -13.99 -10.64 -15.34
C ASP A 54 -12.81 -11.62 -15.41
N ASP A 55 -11.58 -11.12 -15.41
CA ASP A 55 -10.38 -11.95 -15.41
C ASP A 55 -10.03 -12.45 -13.99
N ILE A 56 -10.70 -11.95 -12.95
CA ILE A 56 -10.53 -12.41 -11.57
C ILE A 56 -11.38 -13.66 -11.36
N ALA A 57 -10.74 -14.72 -10.88
CA ALA A 57 -11.41 -15.97 -10.53
C ALA A 57 -12.39 -15.77 -9.35
N GLU A 58 -13.54 -16.45 -9.41
CA GLU A 58 -14.49 -16.45 -8.30
C GLU A 58 -13.96 -17.28 -7.14
N SER A 59 -13.94 -16.68 -5.95
CA SER A 59 -13.70 -17.32 -4.68
C SER A 59 -14.98 -17.96 -4.15
N THR A 60 -14.81 -19.14 -3.54
CA THR A 60 -15.85 -19.88 -2.81
C THR A 60 -15.61 -19.88 -1.31
N ALA A 61 -14.62 -19.10 -0.83
CA ALA A 61 -14.32 -18.99 0.59
C ALA A 61 -15.46 -18.31 1.35
N GLU A 62 -15.67 -18.75 2.59
CA GLU A 62 -16.61 -18.12 3.52
C GLU A 62 -16.05 -16.78 3.99
N LEU A 63 -16.60 -15.66 3.50
CA LEU A 63 -16.09 -14.31 3.78
C LEU A 63 -16.28 -13.87 5.24
N GLY A 64 -17.24 -14.45 5.95
CA GLY A 64 -17.63 -14.00 7.28
C GLY A 64 -18.45 -12.70 7.26
N VAL A 65 -18.25 -11.83 8.25
CA VAL A 65 -19.06 -10.62 8.45
C VAL A 65 -18.29 -9.39 7.99
N PHE A 66 -18.93 -8.53 7.19
CA PHE A 66 -18.36 -7.26 6.75
C PHE A 66 -17.81 -6.46 7.96
N PRO A 67 -16.55 -5.98 7.91
CA PRO A 67 -15.69 -5.81 6.74
C PRO A 67 -14.74 -7.00 6.42
N TYR A 68 -15.05 -8.21 6.89
CA TYR A 68 -14.43 -9.52 6.59
C TYR A 68 -13.03 -9.76 7.12
N ILE A 69 -12.19 -8.72 7.17
CA ILE A 69 -10.82 -8.80 7.67
C ILE A 69 -10.62 -7.91 8.89
N ASN A 70 -9.82 -8.40 9.83
CA ASN A 70 -9.43 -7.69 11.04
C ASN A 70 -7.92 -7.43 11.03
N PRO A 71 -7.45 -6.36 11.69
CA PRO A 71 -6.02 -6.17 11.89
C PRO A 71 -5.46 -7.27 12.80
N PRO A 72 -4.14 -7.54 12.76
CA PRO A 72 -3.52 -8.54 13.63
C PRO A 72 -3.62 -8.16 15.11
N GLU A 73 -3.31 -9.12 15.98
CA GLU A 73 -3.32 -8.91 17.43
C GLU A 73 -2.51 -7.66 17.83
N ASN A 74 -3.06 -6.88 18.77
CA ASN A 74 -2.55 -5.61 19.25
C ASN A 74 -2.61 -4.45 18.25
N TYR A 75 -3.25 -4.64 17.09
CA TYR A 75 -3.61 -3.56 16.17
C TYR A 75 -5.13 -3.37 16.15
N THR A 76 -5.57 -2.17 15.81
CA THR A 76 -6.97 -1.77 15.86
C THR A 76 -7.36 -0.94 14.64
N TYR A 77 -8.67 -0.93 14.35
CA TYR A 77 -9.24 0.04 13.42
C TYR A 77 -9.58 1.32 14.19
N GLY A 78 -8.91 2.41 13.84
CA GLY A 78 -8.85 3.61 14.67
C GLY A 78 -8.25 3.30 16.04
N TYR A 79 -8.60 4.11 17.04
CA TYR A 79 -8.18 3.92 18.43
C TYR A 79 -9.11 3.00 19.24
N ASP A 80 -10.19 2.51 18.61
CA ASP A 80 -11.18 1.63 19.24
C ASP A 80 -10.81 0.16 18.99
N LYS A 81 -10.95 -0.71 19.99
CA LYS A 81 -10.69 -2.16 19.82
C LYS A 81 -11.72 -2.89 18.95
N ASN A 82 -12.83 -2.23 18.64
CA ASN A 82 -13.95 -2.79 17.90
C ASN A 82 -14.25 -1.92 16.67
N ILE A 83 -14.76 -2.54 15.61
CA ILE A 83 -15.28 -1.83 14.43
C ILE A 83 -16.41 -0.89 14.85
N ASN A 84 -16.28 0.39 14.49
CA ASN A 84 -17.28 1.40 14.76
C ASN A 84 -18.29 1.47 13.61
N LYS A 85 -19.60 1.44 13.92
CA LYS A 85 -20.66 1.54 12.89
C LYS A 85 -20.60 2.84 12.09
N LYS A 86 -20.06 3.92 12.67
CA LYS A 86 -19.90 5.22 11.98
C LYS A 86 -18.90 5.17 10.82
N ASP A 87 -17.99 4.20 10.85
CA ASP A 87 -16.96 4.00 9.83
C ASP A 87 -17.50 3.19 8.65
N ILE A 88 -18.76 2.72 8.75
CA ILE A 88 -19.47 1.98 7.72
C ILE A 88 -20.52 2.89 7.07
N ARG A 89 -20.54 2.93 5.73
CA ARG A 89 -21.60 3.58 4.95
C ARG A 89 -22.25 2.55 4.05
N ASP A 90 -23.58 2.51 4.02
CA ASP A 90 -24.33 1.54 3.20
C ASP A 90 -24.19 1.78 1.69
N PHE A 91 -23.90 3.02 1.29
CA PHE A 91 -23.58 3.39 -0.08
C PHE A 91 -22.65 4.60 -0.09
N ASP A 92 -21.48 4.45 -0.70
CA ASP A 92 -20.44 5.47 -0.83
C ASP A 92 -19.57 5.17 -2.06
N ARG A 93 -18.65 6.08 -2.37
CA ARG A 93 -17.62 5.92 -3.41
C ARG A 93 -16.23 5.87 -2.79
N GLU A 94 -15.35 5.11 -3.45
CA GLU A 94 -13.91 5.18 -3.22
C GLU A 94 -13.15 5.01 -4.54
N TYR A 95 -11.99 5.67 -4.66
CA TYR A 95 -11.04 5.47 -5.74
C TYR A 95 -10.01 4.41 -5.36
N PHE A 96 -10.00 3.32 -6.12
CA PHE A 96 -9.07 2.22 -5.96
C PHE A 96 -7.93 2.30 -6.97
N ALA A 97 -6.71 2.01 -6.51
CA ALA A 97 -5.53 1.88 -7.36
C ALA A 97 -5.52 0.50 -8.02
N VAL A 98 -5.36 0.46 -9.34
CA VAL A 98 -5.16 -0.75 -10.15
C VAL A 98 -4.04 -0.48 -11.15
N ALA A 99 -2.92 -1.20 -11.00
CA ALA A 99 -1.69 -0.97 -11.76
C ALA A 99 -1.31 0.54 -11.88
N GLY A 100 -1.45 1.28 -10.78
CA GLY A 100 -1.15 2.70 -10.66
C GLY A 100 -2.26 3.65 -11.16
N LYS A 101 -3.37 3.14 -11.71
CA LYS A 101 -4.53 3.98 -12.11
C LYS A 101 -5.60 4.01 -11.04
N LEU A 102 -6.25 5.15 -10.85
CA LEU A 102 -7.37 5.33 -9.94
C LEU A 102 -8.70 5.12 -10.67
N ILE A 103 -9.47 4.15 -10.18
CA ILE A 103 -10.82 3.84 -10.68
C ILE A 103 -11.86 4.02 -9.56
N PRO A 104 -12.98 4.71 -9.84
CA PRO A 104 -14.05 4.85 -8.85
C PRO A 104 -14.85 3.56 -8.74
N VAL A 105 -15.17 3.16 -7.52
CA VAL A 105 -16.08 2.04 -7.24
C VAL A 105 -17.11 2.51 -6.23
N ASP A 106 -18.37 2.17 -6.50
CA ASP A 106 -19.51 2.49 -5.63
C ASP A 106 -19.99 1.23 -4.91
N GLY A 107 -20.32 1.36 -3.64
CA GLY A 107 -20.81 0.24 -2.84
C GLY A 107 -20.87 0.55 -1.35
N LYS A 108 -21.04 -0.49 -0.54
CA LYS A 108 -20.99 -0.38 0.92
C LYS A 108 -19.54 -0.28 1.35
N THR A 109 -19.17 0.75 2.11
CA THR A 109 -17.78 1.01 2.49
C THR A 109 -17.55 0.86 3.98
N PHE A 110 -16.34 0.45 4.34
CA PHE A 110 -15.72 0.58 5.64
C PHE A 110 -14.38 1.30 5.46
N LYS A 111 -14.16 2.38 6.19
CA LYS A 111 -12.95 3.23 6.08
C LYS A 111 -12.40 3.46 7.48
N SER A 112 -11.14 3.09 7.74
CA SER A 112 -10.53 3.31 9.05
C SER A 112 -9.02 3.44 9.00
N THR A 113 -8.44 4.16 9.97
CA THR A 113 -7.00 4.08 10.19
C THR A 113 -6.66 2.73 10.83
N ILE A 114 -5.42 2.29 10.69
CA ILE A 114 -4.90 1.12 11.35
C ILE A 114 -3.90 1.62 12.38
N GLU A 115 -4.17 1.35 13.65
CA GLU A 115 -3.36 1.82 14.76
C GLU A 115 -2.74 0.65 15.52
N LYS A 116 -1.60 0.91 16.18
CA LYS A 116 -1.00 -0.01 17.15
C LYS A 116 -1.47 0.36 18.54
N ASP A 117 -1.96 -0.60 19.34
CA ASP A 117 -2.10 -0.42 20.79
C ASP A 117 -0.69 -0.28 21.38
N ARG A 118 -0.31 0.93 21.79
CA ARG A 118 1.05 1.25 22.29
C ARG A 118 1.23 1.03 23.79
N SER A 119 0.29 0.36 24.46
CA SER A 119 0.41 0.03 25.90
C SER A 119 1.64 -0.82 26.21
N ASP A 120 2.16 -1.56 25.24
CA ASP A 120 3.40 -2.35 25.33
C ASP A 120 4.68 -1.55 25.00
N GLY A 121 4.56 -0.25 24.71
CA GLY A 121 5.66 0.63 24.33
C GLY A 121 6.23 0.38 22.92
N LYS A 122 5.65 -0.52 22.13
CA LYS A 122 6.13 -0.83 20.77
C LYS A 122 5.49 0.08 19.73
N ARG A 123 6.26 0.37 18.67
CA ARG A 123 5.79 1.14 17.52
C ARG A 123 5.07 0.26 16.50
N PHE A 124 4.39 0.91 15.56
CA PHE A 124 3.71 0.25 14.45
C PHE A 124 4.71 -0.47 13.55
N ASN A 125 4.47 -1.74 13.24
CA ASN A 125 5.32 -2.52 12.34
C ASN A 125 4.56 -2.79 11.04
N SER A 126 4.88 -2.03 9.99
CA SER A 126 4.17 -2.13 8.72
C SER A 126 4.36 -3.49 8.03
N LEU A 127 5.52 -4.14 8.21
CA LEU A 127 5.79 -5.46 7.64
C LEU A 127 4.91 -6.54 8.27
N LEU A 128 4.75 -6.52 9.60
CA LEU A 128 3.88 -7.46 10.31
C LEU A 128 2.43 -7.28 9.88
N VAL A 129 1.93 -6.04 9.86
CA VAL A 129 0.54 -5.73 9.49
C VAL A 129 0.28 -6.10 8.03
N GLY A 130 1.19 -5.70 7.12
CA GLY A 130 1.08 -6.00 5.70
C GLY A 130 1.07 -7.50 5.42
N LYS A 131 1.93 -8.28 6.09
CA LYS A 131 1.94 -9.74 5.98
C LYS A 131 0.62 -10.36 6.43
N ASN A 132 0.08 -9.95 7.59
CA ASN A 132 -1.17 -10.50 8.11
C ASN A 132 -2.37 -10.16 7.23
N PHE A 133 -2.46 -8.93 6.73
CA PHE A 133 -3.53 -8.59 5.79
C PHE A 133 -3.40 -9.35 4.48
N GLU A 134 -2.20 -9.45 3.92
CA GLU A 134 -1.96 -10.20 2.70
C GLU A 134 -2.37 -11.67 2.85
N GLU A 135 -1.93 -12.35 3.91
CA GLU A 135 -2.32 -13.75 4.18
C GLU A 135 -3.84 -13.89 4.33
N ALA A 136 -4.48 -13.06 5.16
CA ALA A 136 -5.93 -13.10 5.37
C ALA A 136 -6.73 -12.85 4.08
N ILE A 137 -6.28 -11.93 3.23
CA ILE A 137 -6.95 -11.61 1.96
C ILE A 137 -6.76 -12.74 0.95
N LEU A 138 -5.57 -13.32 0.86
CA LEU A 138 -5.28 -14.43 -0.05
C LEU A 138 -6.05 -15.70 0.36
N ASP A 139 -6.20 -15.96 1.65
CA ASP A 139 -7.01 -17.07 2.17
C ASP A 139 -8.50 -16.95 1.80
N LEU A 140 -9.00 -15.72 1.63
CA LEU A 140 -10.35 -15.45 1.12
C LEU A 140 -10.44 -15.48 -0.41
N GLY A 141 -9.36 -15.82 -1.11
CA GLY A 141 -9.29 -15.86 -2.58
C GLY A 141 -9.08 -14.49 -3.22
N GLY A 142 -8.49 -13.54 -2.49
CA GLY A 142 -8.17 -12.23 -3.02
C GLY A 142 -7.05 -12.27 -4.05
N VAL A 143 -7.13 -11.39 -5.05
CA VAL A 143 -6.12 -11.21 -6.09
C VAL A 143 -5.52 -9.80 -5.96
N ASN A 144 -4.20 -9.70 -5.88
CA ASN A 144 -3.50 -8.42 -5.90
C ASN A 144 -3.61 -7.79 -7.30
N VAL A 145 -4.16 -6.58 -7.37
CA VAL A 145 -4.32 -5.80 -8.61
C VAL A 145 -3.49 -4.52 -8.61
N ASN A 146 -2.86 -4.20 -7.48
CA ASN A 146 -1.92 -3.09 -7.36
C ASN A 146 -0.88 -3.32 -6.27
N ASN A 147 0.38 -3.15 -6.65
CA ASN A 147 1.53 -3.11 -5.74
C ASN A 147 2.54 -2.04 -6.20
N VAL A 148 2.03 -0.98 -6.83
CA VAL A 148 2.84 0.12 -7.37
C VAL A 148 2.28 1.44 -6.87
N THR A 149 3.13 2.44 -6.76
CA THR A 149 2.73 3.80 -6.38
C THR A 149 1.77 4.38 -7.43
N VAL A 150 0.73 5.07 -6.97
CA VAL A 150 -0.14 5.88 -7.85
C VAL A 150 0.65 7.11 -8.27
N PRO A 151 0.88 7.35 -9.58
CA PRO A 151 1.67 8.48 -10.01
C PRO A 151 0.94 9.79 -9.72
N LYS A 152 1.70 10.84 -9.41
CA LYS A 152 1.14 12.17 -9.11
C LYS A 152 0.17 12.67 -10.19
N SER A 153 0.48 12.43 -11.47
CA SER A 153 -0.39 12.81 -12.60
C SER A 153 -1.78 12.17 -12.52
N GLU A 154 -1.90 10.99 -11.91
CA GLU A 154 -3.19 10.31 -11.73
C GLU A 154 -4.00 10.92 -10.59
N ILE A 155 -3.33 11.28 -9.49
CA ILE A 155 -3.94 12.06 -8.39
C ILE A 155 -4.45 13.40 -8.94
N GLU A 156 -3.63 14.09 -9.74
CA GLU A 156 -4.00 15.35 -10.41
C GLU A 156 -5.14 15.17 -11.42
N ARG A 157 -5.20 14.03 -12.13
CA ARG A 157 -6.29 13.71 -13.09
C ARG A 157 -7.65 13.60 -12.40
N ILE A 158 -7.71 13.01 -11.21
CA ILE A 158 -8.96 12.91 -10.43
C ILE A 158 -9.26 14.22 -9.69
N GLY A 159 -8.23 14.81 -9.08
CA GLY A 159 -8.30 16.10 -8.41
C GLY A 159 -8.67 16.03 -6.91
N ASN A 160 -8.19 17.01 -6.16
CA ASN A 160 -8.35 17.08 -4.70
C ASN A 160 -9.82 17.19 -4.26
N THR A 161 -10.70 17.80 -5.05
CA THR A 161 -12.12 17.89 -4.69
C THR A 161 -12.78 16.52 -4.60
N GLU A 162 -12.46 15.60 -5.50
CA GLU A 162 -12.98 14.23 -5.45
C GLU A 162 -12.29 13.42 -4.34
N LEU A 163 -10.96 13.46 -4.32
CA LEU A 163 -10.19 12.58 -3.44
C LEU A 163 -10.21 13.03 -1.97
N ILE A 164 -10.04 14.32 -1.72
CA ILE A 164 -9.85 14.90 -0.38
C ILE A 164 -11.16 15.52 0.12
N ASP A 165 -11.71 16.54 -0.56
CA ASP A 165 -12.87 17.29 -0.04
C ASP A 165 -14.09 16.38 0.13
N LYS A 166 -14.32 15.47 -0.82
CA LYS A 166 -15.40 14.46 -0.75
C LYS A 166 -15.00 13.16 -0.03
N HIS A 167 -13.74 13.02 0.37
CA HIS A 167 -13.23 11.85 1.09
C HIS A 167 -13.41 10.51 0.34
N TYR A 168 -13.20 10.51 -0.98
CA TYR A 168 -13.23 9.31 -1.84
C TYR A 168 -11.82 8.74 -2.13
N GLY A 169 -10.77 9.26 -1.50
CA GLY A 169 -9.40 8.73 -1.58
C GLY A 169 -8.80 8.40 -0.22
N PHE A 170 -9.62 7.93 0.72
CA PHE A 170 -9.25 7.70 2.12
C PHE A 170 -8.01 6.81 2.29
N SER A 171 -7.90 5.75 1.50
CA SER A 171 -6.76 4.81 1.54
C SER A 171 -5.72 5.09 0.44
N ILE A 172 -5.58 6.35 0.02
CA ILE A 172 -4.52 6.81 -0.88
C ILE A 172 -3.47 7.56 -0.06
N ASP A 173 -2.21 7.18 -0.22
CA ASP A 173 -1.09 7.97 0.32
C ASP A 173 -0.74 9.12 -0.64
N TYR A 174 -1.13 10.34 -0.26
CA TYR A 174 -0.84 11.55 -1.03
C TYR A 174 0.61 12.03 -0.90
N ASN A 175 1.36 11.52 0.07
CA ASN A 175 2.77 11.85 0.22
C ASN A 175 3.67 11.00 -0.69
N LEU A 176 3.09 9.99 -1.38
CA LEU A 176 3.78 9.08 -2.28
C LEU A 176 4.94 8.33 -1.61
N LEU A 177 4.85 8.12 -0.29
CA LEU A 177 5.90 7.52 0.52
C LEU A 177 5.85 6.00 0.46
N ASP A 178 4.65 5.41 0.28
CA ASP A 178 4.49 3.97 0.29
C ASP A 178 3.63 3.40 -0.85
N ALA A 179 3.88 2.13 -1.16
CA ALA A 179 3.14 1.40 -2.17
C ALA A 179 1.75 1.04 -1.62
N ILE A 180 0.72 1.64 -2.22
CA ILE A 180 -0.67 1.26 -2.01
C ILE A 180 -0.85 -0.18 -2.48
N LYS A 181 -1.36 -1.04 -1.60
CA LYS A 181 -1.76 -2.40 -1.97
C LYS A 181 -3.27 -2.44 -2.21
N THR A 182 -3.67 -3.00 -3.34
CA THR A 182 -5.09 -3.23 -3.66
C THR A 182 -5.32 -4.68 -4.02
N TYR A 183 -6.33 -5.27 -3.39
CA TYR A 183 -6.78 -6.62 -3.65
C TYR A 183 -8.27 -6.62 -3.97
N ILE A 184 -8.69 -7.62 -4.76
CA ILE A 184 -10.09 -7.86 -5.06
C ILE A 184 -10.41 -9.31 -4.77
N ILE A 185 -11.48 -9.54 -4.02
CA ILE A 185 -12.11 -10.85 -3.89
C ILE A 185 -13.40 -10.80 -4.73
N LYS A 186 -13.49 -11.67 -5.73
CA LYS A 186 -14.71 -11.83 -6.53
C LYS A 186 -15.46 -13.04 -6.01
N THR A 187 -16.74 -12.90 -5.76
CA THR A 187 -17.66 -14.02 -5.52
C THR A 187 -18.71 -14.02 -6.62
N LYS A 188 -19.59 -15.03 -6.62
CA LYS A 188 -20.72 -15.10 -7.55
C LYS A 188 -21.59 -13.83 -7.54
N ASP A 189 -21.78 -13.25 -6.36
CA ASP A 189 -22.82 -12.23 -6.12
C ASP A 189 -22.24 -10.84 -5.80
N LYS A 190 -20.93 -10.75 -5.54
CA LYS A 190 -20.27 -9.56 -4.99
C LYS A 190 -18.80 -9.44 -5.40
N GLU A 191 -18.34 -8.20 -5.52
CA GLU A 191 -16.93 -7.82 -5.58
C GLU A 191 -16.55 -7.14 -4.25
N ILE A 192 -15.44 -7.55 -3.65
CA ILE A 192 -14.92 -6.96 -2.42
C ILE A 192 -13.58 -6.34 -2.76
N TRP A 193 -13.51 -5.02 -2.68
CA TRP A 193 -12.32 -4.23 -2.95
C TRP A 193 -11.65 -3.86 -1.63
N ILE A 194 -10.36 -4.17 -1.49
CA ILE A 194 -9.59 -3.93 -0.28
C ILE A 194 -8.34 -3.14 -0.67
N GLN A 195 -8.18 -1.95 -0.11
CA GLN A 195 -7.00 -1.12 -0.34
C GLN A 195 -6.45 -0.56 0.95
N TYR A 196 -5.13 -0.62 1.09
CA TYR A 196 -4.45 -0.01 2.23
C TYR A 196 -3.06 0.52 1.88
N TYR A 197 -2.60 1.45 2.70
CA TYR A 197 -1.19 1.82 2.83
C TYR A 197 -0.77 1.75 4.30
N LEU A 198 0.52 1.57 4.55
CA LEU A 198 1.08 1.39 5.88
C LEU A 198 2.36 2.21 6.00
N LEU A 199 2.46 3.03 7.03
CA LEU A 199 3.63 3.84 7.36
C LEU A 199 4.34 3.20 8.55
N ASN A 200 5.57 2.74 8.37
CA ASN A 200 6.31 2.10 9.46
C ASN A 200 6.51 3.07 10.62
N ASP A 201 6.48 2.55 11.86
CA ASP A 201 6.61 3.33 13.10
C ASP A 201 5.51 4.36 13.39
N GLU A 202 4.51 4.48 12.50
CA GLU A 202 3.41 5.43 12.58
C GLU A 202 2.05 4.72 12.70
N SER A 203 1.37 4.53 11.57
CA SER A 203 0.00 3.98 11.42
C SER A 203 -0.26 3.54 9.97
N GLY A 204 -1.49 3.21 9.63
CA GLY A 204 -1.91 3.01 8.24
C GLY A 204 -3.35 3.45 8.01
N ALA A 205 -3.86 3.25 6.79
CA ALA A 205 -5.28 3.41 6.49
C ALA A 205 -5.75 2.31 5.55
N ILE A 206 -7.01 1.93 5.71
CA ILE A 206 -7.66 0.89 4.91
C ILE A 206 -9.06 1.31 4.48
N THR A 207 -9.41 0.95 3.26
CA THR A 207 -10.79 0.95 2.76
C THR A 207 -11.17 -0.45 2.31
N ILE A 208 -12.36 -0.90 2.72
CA ILE A 208 -12.99 -2.13 2.27
C ILE A 208 -14.34 -1.77 1.69
N LEU A 209 -14.59 -2.12 0.42
CA LEU A 209 -15.82 -1.83 -0.29
C LEU A 209 -16.47 -3.13 -0.80
N GLU A 210 -17.72 -3.37 -0.42
CA GLU A 210 -18.57 -4.44 -0.97
C GLU A 210 -19.48 -3.85 -2.06
N LYS A 211 -19.29 -4.33 -3.29
CA LYS A 211 -20.15 -4.01 -4.44
C LYS A 211 -20.95 -5.25 -4.81
N ASN A 212 -22.28 -5.14 -4.70
CA ASN A 212 -23.17 -6.22 -5.15
C ASN A 212 -23.20 -6.26 -6.68
N THR A 213 -22.95 -7.44 -7.26
CA THR A 213 -23.00 -7.68 -8.72
C THR A 213 -24.33 -8.31 -9.15
N ASN A 214 -25.12 -8.79 -8.19
CA ASN A 214 -26.47 -9.25 -8.45
C ASN A 214 -27.35 -8.08 -8.89
N LYS A 215 -27.70 -8.08 -10.17
CA LYS A 215 -28.84 -7.32 -10.67
C LYS A 215 -30.06 -7.80 -9.90
N LYS A 216 -30.69 -6.92 -9.11
CA LYS A 216 -32.07 -7.17 -8.67
C LYS A 216 -32.90 -7.38 -9.94
N THR A 217 -33.26 -8.63 -10.21
CA THR A 217 -34.38 -8.99 -11.09
C THR A 217 -35.68 -8.53 -10.48
#